data_AF-A0A524JPF9-F1
#
_entry.id   AF-A0A524JPF9-F1
#
_cell.length_a   1.000
_cell.length_b   1.000
_cell.length_c   1.000
_cell.angle_alpha   90.00
_cell.angle_beta   90.00
_cell.angle_gamma   90.00
#
_symmetry.space_group_name_H-M   'P 1'
#
loop_
_entity.id
_entity.type
_entity.pdbx_description
1 polymer ?
#
loop_
_entity_poly.entity_id
_entity_poly.type
_entity_poly.pdbx_seq_one_letter_code
_entity_poly.pdbx_strand_id
1 'polypeptide(L)'
;ALSYREKELVGHGIEKHYEGYGSPVGKLKGINLAIEDMGPRDLKAYNIYEGKTVSLEFEGDIKVTGEIVTGTRNPRGEIILITFKNCRITHLEKPLFEFIGQLYHMAVGEHIVSAFNGPADLNSFDLITHKITETTIKMKKSPERKKLEQYYGQVRDFREGTNTTISRHKVFEAMKANHPNDWLLSVELYELAKINGDTDFAHDIALHLETVKSNTPLLGHLIDDGLGLVDMENAAQKTDRY
;
A
#
# COMPACT_ATOMS: atom_id res chain seq x y z
N ALA A 1 11.99 -8.85 -14.12
CA ALA A 1 11.97 -9.95 -15.12
C ALA A 1 10.53 -10.19 -15.59
N LEU A 2 10.34 -10.62 -16.83
CA LEU A 2 9.03 -10.99 -17.40
C LEU A 2 8.99 -12.47 -17.73
N SER A 3 7.86 -13.12 -17.47
CA SER A 3 7.66 -14.53 -17.78
C SER A 3 6.31 -14.80 -18.42
N TYR A 4 6.22 -15.91 -19.13
CA TYR A 4 4.98 -16.46 -19.66
C TYR A 4 4.90 -17.94 -19.30
N ARG A 5 3.82 -18.35 -18.61
CA ARG A 5 3.65 -19.72 -18.08
C ARG A 5 4.89 -20.20 -17.30
N GLU A 6 5.30 -19.39 -16.31
CA GLU A 6 6.40 -19.70 -15.38
C GLU A 6 7.77 -19.86 -16.04
N LYS A 7 7.92 -19.45 -17.31
CA LYS A 7 9.19 -19.42 -18.01
C LYS A 7 9.57 -18.00 -18.37
N GLU A 8 10.80 -17.62 -18.05
CA GLU A 8 11.34 -16.32 -18.41
C GLU A 8 11.24 -16.09 -19.93
N LEU A 9 10.78 -14.89 -20.33
CA LEU A 9 10.84 -14.48 -21.72
C LEU A 9 12.30 -14.15 -22.08
N VAL A 10 12.80 -14.75 -23.15
CA VAL A 10 14.19 -14.60 -23.60
C VAL A 10 14.55 -13.11 -23.71
N GLY A 11 15.59 -12.68 -23.00
CA GLY A 11 16.06 -11.29 -23.00
C GLY A 11 15.29 -10.33 -22.09
N HIS A 12 14.35 -10.84 -21.28
CA HIS A 12 13.57 -10.06 -20.30
C HIS A 12 13.77 -10.52 -18.85
N GLY A 13 14.94 -11.08 -18.53
CA GLY A 13 15.34 -11.43 -17.18
C GLY A 13 15.68 -10.23 -16.28
N ILE A 14 16.25 -10.52 -15.12
CA ILE A 14 16.66 -9.50 -14.13
C ILE A 14 17.75 -8.58 -14.67
N GLU A 15 18.62 -9.06 -15.56
CA GLU A 15 19.68 -8.26 -16.17
C GLU A 15 19.11 -7.10 -16.99
N LYS A 16 17.94 -7.31 -17.62
CA LYS A 16 17.29 -6.31 -18.46
C LYS A 16 16.43 -5.33 -17.66
N HIS A 17 15.74 -5.83 -16.63
CA HIS A 17 14.75 -5.08 -15.85
C HIS A 17 15.16 -4.98 -14.38
N TYR A 18 16.40 -4.55 -14.12
CA TYR A 18 16.98 -4.51 -12.77
C TYR A 18 16.44 -3.35 -11.92
N GLU A 19 16.00 -2.24 -12.54
CA GLU A 19 15.44 -1.06 -11.86
C GLU A 19 13.93 -1.15 -11.60
N GLY A 20 13.33 -2.30 -11.92
CA GLY A 20 11.89 -2.50 -11.87
C GLY A 20 11.23 -2.48 -13.26
N TYR A 21 9.91 -2.63 -13.27
CA TYR A 21 9.13 -2.79 -14.49
C TYR A 21 7.74 -2.17 -14.33
N GLY A 22 7.24 -1.50 -15.37
CA GLY A 22 5.92 -0.91 -15.37
C GLY A 22 5.24 -1.05 -16.73
N SER A 23 3.96 -1.43 -16.73
CA SER A 23 3.15 -1.54 -17.94
C SER A 23 1.72 -1.08 -17.67
N PRO A 24 1.06 -0.39 -18.62
CA PRO A 24 -0.39 -0.28 -18.59
C PRO A 24 -1.03 -1.66 -18.71
N VAL A 25 -2.22 -1.79 -18.14
CA VAL A 25 -3.08 -2.97 -18.22
C VAL A 25 -4.49 -2.50 -18.54
N GLY A 26 -5.21 -3.23 -19.38
CA GLY A 26 -6.58 -2.90 -19.76
C GLY A 26 -6.78 -2.70 -21.26
N LYS A 27 -8.01 -2.35 -21.62
CA LYS A 27 -8.41 -2.05 -23.00
C LYS A 27 -7.99 -0.66 -23.44
N LEU A 28 -7.88 -0.51 -24.76
CA LEU A 28 -7.73 0.79 -25.39
C LEU A 28 -9.08 1.52 -25.40
N LYS A 29 -9.05 2.82 -25.11
CA LYS A 29 -10.21 3.69 -25.06
C LYS A 29 -10.93 3.69 -26.41
N GLY A 30 -12.22 3.33 -26.40
CA GLY A 30 -13.05 3.28 -27.60
C GLY A 30 -12.84 2.02 -28.46
N ILE A 31 -12.07 1.03 -27.99
CA ILE A 31 -11.85 -0.23 -28.69
C ILE A 31 -12.25 -1.39 -27.77
N ASN A 32 -13.27 -2.15 -28.17
CA ASN A 32 -13.78 -3.27 -27.37
C ASN A 32 -12.94 -4.56 -27.51
N LEU A 33 -12.02 -4.62 -28.48
CA LEU A 33 -11.13 -5.77 -28.68
C LEU A 33 -9.81 -5.54 -27.95
N ALA A 34 -9.42 -6.47 -27.08
CA ALA A 34 -8.14 -6.42 -26.38
C ALA A 34 -6.98 -6.62 -27.36
N ILE A 35 -5.81 -6.03 -27.07
CA ILE A 35 -4.66 -6.06 -28.00
C ILE A 35 -4.14 -7.50 -28.19
N GLU A 36 -4.19 -8.32 -27.14
CA GLU A 36 -3.82 -9.74 -27.18
C GLU A 36 -4.66 -10.56 -28.17
N ASP A 37 -5.92 -10.15 -28.40
CA ASP A 37 -6.88 -10.80 -29.29
C ASP A 37 -6.89 -10.19 -30.71
N MET A 38 -6.11 -9.14 -30.97
CA MET A 38 -6.07 -8.47 -32.27
C MET A 38 -5.36 -9.30 -33.33
N GLY A 39 -6.04 -9.56 -34.45
CA GLY A 39 -5.43 -10.17 -35.62
C GLY A 39 -4.61 -9.18 -36.45
N PRO A 40 -3.90 -9.65 -37.50
CA PRO A 40 -3.09 -8.77 -38.36
C PRO A 40 -3.86 -7.61 -39.00
N ARG A 41 -5.16 -7.81 -39.29
CA ARG A 41 -6.02 -6.77 -39.86
C ARG A 41 -6.37 -5.70 -38.83
N ASP A 42 -6.70 -6.11 -37.61
CA ASP A 42 -7.07 -5.23 -36.51
C ASP A 42 -5.86 -4.37 -36.10
N LEU A 43 -4.70 -5.00 -35.93
CA LEU A 43 -3.44 -4.32 -35.63
C LEU A 43 -3.10 -3.25 -36.68
N LYS A 44 -3.31 -3.57 -37.97
CA LYS A 44 -3.08 -2.61 -39.06
C LYS A 44 -4.07 -1.46 -39.03
N ALA A 45 -5.34 -1.70 -38.69
CA ALA A 45 -6.37 -0.67 -38.56
C ALA A 45 -6.02 0.35 -37.47
N TYR A 46 -5.36 -0.08 -36.39
CA TYR A 46 -4.94 0.77 -35.28
C TYR A 46 -3.47 1.24 -35.37
N ASN A 47 -2.81 1.02 -36.52
CA ASN A 47 -1.40 1.34 -36.74
C ASN A 47 -0.41 0.62 -35.82
N ILE A 48 -0.81 -0.46 -35.18
CA ILE A 48 0.02 -1.27 -34.28
C ILE A 48 0.89 -2.24 -35.09
N TYR A 49 1.91 -1.73 -35.75
CA TYR A 49 2.90 -2.52 -36.48
C TYR A 49 4.27 -1.83 -36.52
N GLU A 50 5.30 -2.60 -36.84
CA GLU A 50 6.69 -2.18 -36.76
C GLU A 50 6.99 -0.93 -37.60
N GLY A 51 7.82 -0.04 -37.04
CA GLY A 51 8.25 1.23 -37.65
C GLY A 51 7.22 2.36 -37.59
N LYS A 52 6.08 2.17 -36.92
CA LYS A 52 5.07 3.23 -36.76
C LYS A 52 5.10 3.86 -35.38
N THR A 53 5.04 5.19 -35.38
CA THR A 53 4.74 5.98 -34.19
C THR A 53 3.24 5.92 -33.93
N VAL A 54 2.87 5.42 -32.76
CA VAL A 54 1.49 5.29 -32.33
C VAL A 54 1.26 5.99 -31.00
N SER A 55 -0.02 6.25 -30.73
CA SER A 55 -0.51 6.78 -29.47
C SER A 55 -1.62 5.86 -28.98
N LEU A 56 -1.32 5.06 -27.96
CA LEU A 56 -2.25 4.12 -27.35
C LEU A 56 -2.82 4.75 -26.07
N GLU A 57 -4.12 5.01 -26.05
CA GLU A 57 -4.84 5.53 -24.88
C GLU A 57 -5.64 4.39 -24.24
N PHE A 58 -5.41 4.13 -22.96
CA PHE A 58 -6.08 3.09 -22.19
C PHE A 58 -7.28 3.66 -21.43
N GLU A 59 -8.25 2.81 -21.08
CA GLU A 59 -9.43 3.22 -20.31
C GLU A 59 -9.09 3.81 -18.94
N GLY A 60 -7.95 3.44 -18.34
CA GLY A 60 -7.41 4.03 -17.10
C GLY A 60 -6.69 5.37 -17.28
N ASP A 61 -6.97 6.10 -18.37
CA ASP A 61 -6.37 7.40 -18.71
C ASP A 61 -4.83 7.42 -18.78
N ILE A 62 -4.23 6.24 -19.00
CA ILE A 62 -2.81 6.09 -19.34
C ILE A 62 -2.65 6.20 -20.85
N LYS A 63 -1.68 7.01 -21.27
CA LYS A 63 -1.35 7.23 -22.68
C LYS A 63 0.09 6.83 -22.92
N VAL A 64 0.31 5.92 -23.87
CA VAL A 64 1.63 5.45 -24.31
C VAL A 64 1.86 5.94 -25.74
N THR A 65 2.86 6.78 -25.94
CA THR A 65 3.25 7.28 -27.26
C THR A 65 4.68 6.87 -27.59
N GLY A 66 4.91 6.27 -28.75
CA GLY A 66 6.24 5.85 -29.16
C GLY A 66 6.25 5.13 -30.51
N GLU A 67 7.44 4.83 -31.02
CA GLU A 67 7.59 4.05 -32.25
C GLU A 67 7.70 2.56 -31.93
N ILE A 68 6.86 1.75 -32.55
CA ILE A 68 6.88 0.29 -32.39
C ILE A 68 8.11 -0.29 -33.07
N VAL A 69 8.92 -0.99 -32.30
CA VAL A 69 10.09 -1.72 -32.81
C VAL A 69 9.69 -3.14 -33.20
N THR A 70 9.05 -3.87 -32.28
CA THR A 70 8.60 -5.24 -32.53
C THR A 70 7.54 -5.69 -31.53
N GLY A 71 6.77 -6.72 -31.87
CA GLY A 71 5.78 -7.35 -31.01
C GLY A 71 6.08 -8.84 -30.81
N THR A 72 6.12 -9.27 -29.55
CA THR A 72 6.35 -10.68 -29.19
C THR A 72 5.01 -11.39 -29.04
N ARG A 73 4.88 -12.56 -29.67
CA ARG A 73 3.71 -13.43 -29.57
C ARG A 73 4.01 -14.67 -28.77
N ASN A 74 2.98 -15.20 -28.12
CA ASN A 74 3.06 -16.53 -27.53
C ASN A 74 2.84 -17.63 -28.60
N PRO A 75 3.01 -18.92 -28.25
CA PRO A 75 2.78 -20.02 -29.20
C PRO A 75 1.36 -20.14 -29.78
N ARG A 76 0.36 -19.46 -29.18
CA ARG A 76 -1.02 -19.39 -29.70
C ARG A 76 -1.23 -18.23 -30.68
N GLY A 77 -0.23 -17.37 -30.86
CA GLY A 77 -0.28 -16.21 -31.74
C GLY A 77 -0.78 -14.91 -31.09
N GLU A 78 -1.13 -14.96 -29.80
CA GLU A 78 -1.57 -13.80 -29.01
C GLU A 78 -0.37 -12.87 -28.75
N ILE A 79 -0.54 -11.56 -28.89
CA ILE A 79 0.52 -10.60 -28.56
C ILE A 79 0.62 -10.47 -27.04
N ILE A 80 1.83 -10.69 -26.51
CA ILE A 80 2.10 -10.62 -25.07
C ILE A 80 3.02 -9.46 -24.69
N LEU A 81 3.75 -8.89 -25.66
CA LEU A 81 4.68 -7.79 -25.43
C LEU A 81 4.79 -6.92 -26.69
N ILE A 82 4.80 -5.59 -26.51
CA ILE A 82 5.12 -4.64 -27.58
C ILE A 82 6.32 -3.80 -27.14
N THR A 83 7.35 -3.77 -27.97
CA THR A 83 8.56 -2.99 -27.72
C THR A 83 8.49 -1.66 -28.45
N PHE A 84 8.71 -0.57 -27.71
CA PHE A 84 8.73 0.79 -28.21
C PHE A 84 10.13 1.40 -28.09
N LYS A 85 10.46 2.33 -28.97
CA LYS A 85 11.57 3.28 -28.80
C LYS A 85 11.03 4.72 -28.76
N ASN A 86 11.78 5.62 -28.14
CA ASN A 86 11.38 7.02 -27.95
C ASN A 86 9.96 7.10 -27.35
N CYS A 87 9.78 6.36 -26.25
CA CYS A 87 8.46 6.15 -25.66
C CYS A 87 8.22 7.15 -24.53
N ARG A 88 7.02 7.71 -24.46
CA ARG A 88 6.54 8.56 -23.37
C ARG A 88 5.22 8.02 -22.84
N ILE A 89 5.12 7.92 -21.52
CA ILE A 89 3.96 7.43 -20.80
C ILE A 89 3.43 8.56 -19.93
N THR A 90 2.16 8.91 -20.11
CA THR A 90 1.47 9.94 -19.32
C THR A 90 0.22 9.38 -18.67
N HIS A 91 -0.16 9.94 -17.53
CA HIS A 91 -1.49 9.78 -16.95
C HIS A 91 -2.20 11.13 -17.08
N LEU A 92 -3.22 11.20 -17.93
CA LEU A 92 -3.77 12.46 -18.41
C LEU A 92 -2.63 13.34 -18.98
N GLU A 93 -2.47 14.56 -18.47
CA GLU A 93 -1.42 15.52 -18.84
C GLU A 93 -0.11 15.34 -18.07
N LYS A 94 -0.07 14.46 -17.05
CA LYS A 94 1.11 14.29 -16.19
C LYS A 94 2.07 13.23 -16.77
N PRO A 95 3.33 13.57 -17.07
CA PRO A 95 4.32 12.58 -17.48
C PRO A 95 4.65 11.64 -16.31
N LEU A 96 4.62 10.33 -16.57
CA LEU A 96 5.02 9.29 -15.62
C LEU A 96 6.41 8.77 -15.93
N PHE A 97 6.65 8.39 -17.19
CA PHE A 97 7.90 7.80 -17.63
C PHE A 97 8.25 8.26 -19.04
N GLU A 98 9.55 8.36 -19.32
CA GLU A 98 10.08 8.72 -20.63
C GLU A 98 11.33 7.90 -20.93
N PHE A 99 11.33 7.23 -22.08
CA PHE A 99 12.37 6.31 -22.54
C PHE A 99 12.94 6.84 -23.85
N ILE A 100 13.92 7.73 -23.75
CA ILE A 100 14.67 8.28 -24.90
C ILE A 100 16.00 7.55 -25.02
N GLY A 101 16.29 6.98 -26.19
CA GLY A 101 17.51 6.18 -26.40
C GLY A 101 17.50 4.80 -25.74
N GLN A 102 16.41 4.43 -25.06
CA GLN A 102 16.18 3.11 -24.48
C GLN A 102 14.91 2.48 -25.05
N LEU A 103 14.83 1.15 -24.96
CA LEU A 103 13.64 0.40 -25.36
C LEU A 103 12.70 0.24 -24.18
N TYR A 104 11.43 0.56 -24.40
CA TYR A 104 10.36 0.28 -23.47
C TYR A 104 9.63 -1.00 -23.89
N HIS A 105 9.42 -1.92 -22.96
CA HIS A 105 8.77 -3.20 -23.22
C HIS A 105 7.41 -3.23 -22.53
N MET A 106 6.34 -2.98 -23.27
CA MET A 106 4.97 -2.93 -22.76
C MET A 106 4.36 -4.33 -22.75
N ALA A 107 4.00 -4.85 -21.57
CA ALA A 107 3.24 -6.08 -21.43
C ALA A 107 1.80 -5.84 -21.88
N VAL A 108 1.23 -6.81 -22.59
CA VAL A 108 -0.13 -6.75 -23.11
C VAL A 108 -1.02 -7.67 -22.28
N GLY A 109 -2.13 -7.11 -21.79
CA GLY A 109 -3.18 -7.86 -21.11
C GLY A 109 -4.33 -6.95 -20.68
N GLU A 110 -5.56 -7.43 -20.83
CA GLU A 110 -6.78 -6.72 -20.41
C GLU A 110 -6.99 -6.79 -18.89
N HIS A 111 -6.72 -7.93 -18.27
CA HIS A 111 -7.10 -8.19 -16.88
C HIS A 111 -5.95 -8.73 -16.04
N ILE A 112 -5.93 -8.33 -14.75
CA ILE A 112 -5.08 -8.93 -13.72
C ILE A 112 -5.95 -9.86 -12.88
N VAL A 113 -5.63 -11.15 -12.88
CA VAL A 113 -6.34 -12.16 -12.06
C VAL A 113 -5.85 -12.14 -10.62
N SER A 114 -4.55 -11.93 -10.41
CA SER A 114 -3.92 -11.94 -9.08
C SER A 114 -2.56 -11.25 -9.10
N ALA A 115 -2.10 -10.78 -7.94
CA ALA A 115 -0.72 -10.33 -7.72
C ALA A 115 -0.03 -11.24 -6.69
N PHE A 116 1.18 -11.71 -7.00
CA PHE A 116 1.96 -12.59 -6.12
C PHE A 116 3.43 -12.13 -6.09
N ASN A 117 4.05 -12.21 -4.92
CA ASN A 117 5.43 -11.76 -4.67
C ASN A 117 6.46 -12.89 -4.84
N GLY A 118 6.33 -13.69 -5.90
CA GLY A 118 7.22 -14.81 -6.22
C GLY A 118 8.16 -14.54 -7.40
N PRO A 119 9.18 -15.38 -7.62
CA PRO A 119 10.03 -15.28 -8.79
C PRO A 119 9.24 -15.51 -10.08
N ALA A 120 9.62 -14.81 -11.15
CA ALA A 120 8.97 -14.92 -12.45
C ALA A 120 9.17 -16.32 -13.09
N ASP A 121 10.28 -16.99 -12.78
CA ASP A 121 10.60 -18.38 -13.13
C ASP A 121 11.42 -18.97 -11.97
N LEU A 122 10.92 -20.07 -11.38
CA LEU A 122 11.53 -20.72 -10.23
C LEU A 122 12.91 -21.32 -10.54
N ASN A 123 13.15 -21.70 -11.79
CA ASN A 123 14.40 -22.33 -12.21
C ASN A 123 15.48 -21.31 -12.58
N SER A 124 15.09 -20.07 -12.96
CA SER A 124 16.03 -18.99 -13.26
C SER A 124 16.41 -18.14 -12.05
N PHE A 125 15.67 -18.28 -10.95
CA PHE A 125 15.91 -17.52 -9.72
C PHE A 125 16.85 -18.25 -8.76
N ASP A 126 17.98 -17.63 -8.40
CA ASP A 126 18.87 -18.15 -7.37
C ASP A 126 18.23 -18.03 -5.98
N LEU A 127 17.58 -19.11 -5.54
CA LEU A 127 16.97 -19.23 -4.22
C LEU A 127 17.99 -19.29 -3.08
N ILE A 128 19.28 -19.46 -3.38
CA ILE A 128 20.28 -19.84 -2.37
C ILE A 128 20.90 -18.61 -1.68
N THR A 129 20.86 -17.41 -2.27
CA THR A 129 21.60 -16.26 -1.70
C THR A 129 20.87 -14.91 -1.71
N HIS A 130 19.58 -14.84 -1.34
CA HIS A 130 19.02 -13.55 -0.92
C HIS A 130 19.38 -13.25 0.53
N LYS A 131 20.62 -12.79 0.75
CA LYS A 131 21.01 -12.17 2.02
C LYS A 131 20.41 -10.77 2.01
N ILE A 132 19.27 -10.60 2.69
CA ILE A 132 18.60 -9.30 2.84
C ILE A 132 19.66 -8.28 3.29
N THR A 133 20.07 -7.39 2.40
CA THR A 133 21.04 -6.32 2.69
C THR A 133 20.43 -5.27 3.60
N GLU A 134 19.12 -5.06 3.49
CA GLU A 134 18.35 -4.19 4.35
C GLU A 134 17.75 -4.95 5.53
N THR A 135 18.54 -5.14 6.57
CA THR A 135 17.94 -5.40 7.88
C THR A 135 17.19 -4.14 8.28
N THR A 136 15.87 -4.21 8.45
CA THR A 136 15.09 -3.14 9.08
C THR A 136 15.87 -2.64 10.29
N ILE A 137 16.27 -1.36 10.29
CA ILE A 137 17.05 -0.78 11.38
C ILE A 137 16.14 -0.83 12.61
N LYS A 138 16.29 -1.87 13.42
CA LYS A 138 15.60 -1.97 14.71
C LYS A 138 16.21 -0.90 15.60
N MET A 139 15.57 0.27 15.65
CA MET A 139 15.98 1.34 16.55
C MET A 139 16.16 0.76 17.95
N LYS A 140 17.31 1.01 18.58
CA LYS A 140 17.55 0.61 19.96
C LYS A 140 16.50 1.30 20.83
N LYS A 141 15.64 0.52 21.48
CA LYS A 141 14.57 1.05 22.34
C LYS A 141 15.20 1.81 23.51
N SER A 142 14.90 3.11 23.64
CA SER A 142 15.32 3.89 24.81
C SER A 142 14.65 3.34 26.08
N PRO A 143 15.24 3.58 27.26
CA PRO A 143 14.60 3.25 28.52
C PRO A 143 13.20 3.86 28.67
N GLU A 144 12.98 5.10 28.18
CA GLU A 144 11.65 5.73 28.23
C GLU A 144 10.65 4.98 27.36
N ARG A 145 11.03 4.62 26.12
CA ARG A 145 10.15 3.88 25.22
C ARG A 145 9.78 2.50 25.77
N LYS A 146 10.73 1.80 26.41
CA LYS A 146 10.44 0.52 27.08
C LYS A 146 9.44 0.67 28.22
N LYS A 147 9.54 1.77 28.99
CA LYS A 147 8.62 2.06 30.09
C LYS A 147 7.21 2.36 29.59
N LEU A 148 7.09 3.12 28.51
CA LEU A 148 5.82 3.37 27.84
C LEU A 148 5.19 2.07 27.33
N GLU A 149 5.98 1.22 26.63
CA GLU A 149 5.53 -0.11 26.17
C GLU A 149 5.05 -0.99 27.33
N GLN A 150 5.67 -0.90 28.52
CA GLN A 150 5.20 -1.59 29.72
C GLN A 150 3.82 -1.10 30.16
N TYR A 151 3.54 0.21 30.13
CA TYR A 151 2.22 0.74 30.46
C TYR A 151 1.14 0.26 29.47
N TYR A 152 1.43 0.26 28.17
CA TYR A 152 0.54 -0.33 27.17
C TYR A 152 0.28 -1.82 27.44
N GLY A 153 1.33 -2.58 27.79
CA GLY A 153 1.18 -3.99 28.17
C GLY A 153 0.24 -4.18 29.36
N GLN A 154 0.38 -3.35 30.40
CA GLN A 154 -0.49 -3.42 31.59
C GLN A 154 -1.96 -3.12 31.28
N VAL A 155 -2.23 -2.13 30.43
CA VAL A 155 -3.60 -1.80 30.01
C VAL A 155 -4.19 -2.91 29.14
N ARG A 156 -3.38 -3.51 28.26
CA ARG A 156 -3.77 -4.67 27.46
C ARG A 156 -4.10 -5.89 28.33
N ASP A 157 -3.24 -6.21 29.30
CA ASP A 157 -3.47 -7.34 30.22
C ASP A 157 -4.75 -7.16 31.04
N PHE A 158 -5.08 -5.91 31.39
CA PHE A 158 -6.35 -5.56 32.03
C PHE A 158 -7.55 -5.79 31.09
N ARG A 159 -7.45 -5.34 29.82
CA ARG A 159 -8.50 -5.48 28.81
C ARG A 159 -8.77 -6.95 28.47
N GLU A 160 -7.72 -7.76 28.34
CA GLU A 160 -7.83 -9.19 28.03
C GLU A 160 -8.18 -10.06 29.26
N GLY A 161 -8.21 -9.48 30.46
CA GLY A 161 -8.54 -10.18 31.70
C GLY A 161 -7.41 -11.05 32.27
N THR A 162 -6.22 -10.99 31.67
CA THR A 162 -5.02 -11.74 32.11
C THR A 162 -4.48 -11.22 33.44
N ASN A 163 -4.54 -9.90 33.68
CA ASN A 163 -4.17 -9.29 34.95
C ASN A 163 -5.00 -8.03 35.24
N THR A 164 -5.93 -8.13 36.20
CA THR A 164 -6.84 -7.05 36.59
C THR A 164 -6.43 -6.34 37.88
N THR A 165 -5.32 -6.72 38.50
CA THR A 165 -4.86 -6.15 39.79
C THR A 165 -4.23 -4.77 39.63
N ILE A 166 -3.97 -4.34 38.40
CA ILE A 166 -3.30 -3.08 38.08
C ILE A 166 -4.29 -1.93 38.21
N SER A 167 -3.88 -0.89 38.95
CA SER A 167 -4.67 0.34 39.07
C SER A 167 -4.48 1.22 37.84
N ARG A 168 -5.52 1.30 37.00
CA ARG A 168 -5.57 2.17 35.81
C ARG A 168 -5.25 3.64 36.13
N HIS A 169 -5.71 4.12 37.29
CA HIS A 169 -5.39 5.47 37.77
C HIS A 169 -3.89 5.67 37.99
N LYS A 170 -3.20 4.68 38.58
CA LYS A 170 -1.74 4.75 38.78
C LYS A 170 -0.99 4.73 37.45
N VAL A 171 -1.47 3.96 36.47
CA VAL A 171 -0.89 3.93 35.12
C VAL A 171 -1.07 5.29 34.45
N PHE A 172 -2.25 5.88 34.56
CA PHE A 172 -2.54 7.22 34.01
C PHE A 172 -1.64 8.31 34.62
N GLU A 173 -1.53 8.37 35.95
CA GLU A 173 -0.65 9.34 36.62
C GLU A 173 0.82 9.15 36.24
N ALA A 174 1.28 7.89 36.18
CA ALA A 174 2.65 7.58 35.78
C ALA A 174 2.91 7.91 34.30
N MET A 175 1.93 7.73 33.42
CA MET A 175 2.01 8.12 32.02
C MET A 175 2.05 9.65 31.90
N LYS A 176 1.13 10.37 32.54
CA LYS A 176 1.06 11.84 32.50
C LYS A 176 2.35 12.50 32.97
N ALA A 177 3.00 11.93 34.00
CA ALA A 177 4.27 12.44 34.53
C ALA A 177 5.49 12.15 33.63
N ASN A 178 5.55 10.98 33.00
CA ASN A 178 6.76 10.53 32.26
C ASN A 178 6.63 10.66 30.73
N HIS A 179 5.40 10.72 30.21
CA HIS A 179 5.05 10.71 28.78
C HIS A 179 3.87 11.65 28.50
N PRO A 180 3.96 12.95 28.85
CA PRO A 180 2.83 13.88 28.80
C PRO A 180 2.23 14.14 27.41
N ASN A 181 2.93 13.74 26.34
CA ASN A 181 2.48 13.90 24.95
C ASN A 181 1.91 12.60 24.37
N ASP A 182 1.88 11.49 25.13
CA ASP A 182 1.28 10.24 24.67
C ASP A 182 -0.25 10.32 24.77
N TRP A 183 -0.89 10.45 23.62
CA TRP A 183 -2.34 10.57 23.53
C TRP A 183 -3.04 9.21 23.42
N LEU A 184 -2.39 8.23 22.80
CA LEU A 184 -3.04 6.97 22.43
C LEU A 184 -3.36 6.11 23.67
N LEU A 185 -2.45 5.99 24.63
CA LEU A 185 -2.73 5.25 25.88
C LEU A 185 -3.83 5.93 26.70
N SER A 186 -3.88 7.27 26.66
CA SER A 186 -4.94 8.05 27.29
C SER A 186 -6.30 7.74 26.68
N VAL A 187 -6.40 7.63 25.36
CA VAL A 187 -7.66 7.25 24.69
C VAL A 187 -8.10 5.83 25.08
N GLU A 188 -7.18 4.86 25.16
CA GLU A 188 -7.52 3.50 25.64
C GLU A 188 -8.02 3.50 27.09
N LEU A 189 -7.41 4.31 27.96
CA LEU A 189 -7.84 4.45 29.35
C LEU A 189 -9.21 5.13 29.44
N TYR A 190 -9.51 6.09 28.56
CA TYR A 190 -10.81 6.76 28.48
C TYR A 190 -11.92 5.76 28.10
N GLU A 191 -11.67 4.93 27.10
CA GLU A 191 -12.57 3.83 26.71
C GLU A 191 -12.88 2.91 27.90
N LEU A 192 -11.84 2.40 28.57
CA LEU A 192 -12.01 1.53 29.73
C LEU A 192 -12.71 2.23 30.90
N ALA A 193 -12.50 3.54 31.09
CA ALA A 193 -13.19 4.31 32.11
C ALA A 193 -14.69 4.38 31.82
N LYS A 194 -15.07 4.66 30.57
CA LYS A 194 -16.46 4.72 30.13
C LYS A 194 -17.18 3.36 30.22
N ILE A 195 -16.53 2.28 29.76
CA ILE A 195 -17.07 0.91 29.84
C ILE A 195 -17.37 0.52 31.29
N ASN A 196 -16.47 0.87 32.21
CA ASN A 196 -16.62 0.54 33.63
C ASN A 196 -17.50 1.53 34.40
N GLY A 197 -18.03 2.57 33.75
CA GLY A 197 -18.87 3.60 34.38
C GLY A 197 -18.13 4.58 35.29
N ASP A 198 -16.81 4.67 35.17
CA ASP A 198 -15.94 5.54 35.97
C ASP A 198 -15.89 6.95 35.36
N THR A 199 -16.94 7.74 35.62
CA THR A 199 -17.17 9.03 34.96
C THR A 199 -16.15 10.09 35.34
N ASP A 200 -15.68 10.08 36.60
CA ASP A 200 -14.71 11.04 37.11
C ASP A 200 -13.35 10.80 36.46
N PHE A 201 -12.93 9.53 36.39
CA PHE A 201 -11.69 9.16 35.72
C PHE A 201 -11.73 9.47 34.22
N ALA A 202 -12.86 9.20 33.55
CA ALA A 202 -13.04 9.56 32.14
C ALA A 202 -12.94 11.07 31.92
N HIS A 203 -13.47 11.88 32.83
CA HIS A 203 -13.39 13.34 32.77
C HIS A 203 -11.94 13.82 32.91
N ASP A 204 -11.19 13.29 33.89
CA ASP A 204 -9.78 13.64 34.11
C ASP A 204 -8.90 13.32 32.89
N ILE A 205 -9.17 12.19 32.23
CA ILE A 205 -8.47 11.80 30.99
C ILE A 205 -8.81 12.75 29.84
N ALA A 206 -10.08 13.12 29.69
CA ALA A 206 -10.50 14.05 28.64
C ALA A 206 -9.82 15.42 28.81
N LEU A 207 -9.73 15.95 30.05
CA LEU A 207 -9.01 17.19 30.33
C LEU A 207 -7.51 17.10 29.98
N HIS A 208 -6.88 15.96 30.27
CA HIS A 208 -5.50 15.73 29.85
C HIS A 208 -5.36 15.74 28.33
N LEU A 209 -6.25 15.04 27.61
CA LEU A 209 -6.25 14.98 26.15
C LEU A 209 -6.44 16.37 25.50
N GLU A 210 -7.27 17.25 26.07
CA GLU A 210 -7.36 18.65 25.63
C GLU A 210 -6.03 19.42 25.78
N THR A 211 -5.28 19.12 26.84
CA THR A 211 -3.94 19.67 27.03
C THR A 211 -2.97 19.13 25.97
N VAL A 212 -3.05 17.84 25.65
CA VAL A 212 -2.22 17.21 24.61
C VAL A 212 -2.54 17.76 23.21
N LYS A 213 -3.83 17.98 22.90
CA LYS A 213 -4.30 18.63 21.67
C LYS A 213 -3.70 20.02 21.51
N SER A 214 -3.69 20.80 22.59
CA SER A 214 -3.12 22.15 22.61
C SER A 214 -1.60 22.14 22.35
N ASN A 215 -0.89 21.15 22.90
CA ASN A 215 0.55 21.00 22.70
C ASN A 215 0.91 20.41 21.32
N THR A 216 0.00 19.65 20.70
CA THR A 216 0.26 18.94 19.43
C THR A 216 -0.94 19.06 18.47
N PRO A 217 -1.18 20.24 17.88
CA PRO A 217 -2.40 20.49 17.09
C PRO A 217 -2.62 19.54 15.90
N LEU A 218 -1.52 19.04 15.30
CA LEU A 218 -1.59 18.09 14.19
C LEU A 218 -2.32 16.79 14.55
N LEU A 219 -2.22 16.35 15.81
CA LEU A 219 -2.84 15.12 16.29
C LEU A 219 -4.26 15.33 16.82
N GLY A 220 -4.75 16.59 16.85
CA GLY A 220 -6.03 16.92 17.48
C GLY A 220 -7.21 16.15 16.90
N HIS A 221 -7.28 16.06 15.58
CA HIS A 221 -8.33 15.31 14.89
C HIS A 221 -8.34 13.82 15.28
N LEU A 222 -7.17 13.19 15.44
CA LEU A 222 -7.08 11.77 15.83
C LEU A 222 -7.59 11.52 17.26
N ILE A 223 -7.32 12.48 18.16
CA ILE A 223 -7.81 12.43 19.54
C ILE A 223 -9.33 12.60 19.55
N ASP A 224 -9.85 13.58 18.80
CA ASP A 224 -11.29 13.84 18.70
C ASP A 224 -12.04 12.66 18.09
N ASP A 225 -11.50 12.06 17.03
CA ASP A 225 -12.05 10.86 16.40
C ASP A 225 -12.07 9.69 17.40
N GLY A 226 -10.99 9.50 18.15
CA GLY A 226 -10.88 8.45 19.17
C GLY A 226 -11.91 8.61 20.30
N LEU A 227 -12.04 9.81 20.86
CA LEU A 227 -13.04 10.11 21.89
C LEU A 227 -14.48 9.95 21.34
N GLY A 228 -14.72 10.45 20.13
CA GLY A 228 -16.02 10.34 19.46
C GLY A 228 -16.45 8.90 19.23
N LEU A 229 -15.54 8.02 18.81
CA LEU A 229 -15.80 6.59 18.65
C LEU A 229 -16.24 5.95 19.97
N VAL A 230 -15.51 6.22 21.06
CA VAL A 230 -15.84 5.70 22.39
C VAL A 230 -17.20 6.19 22.86
N ASP A 231 -17.51 7.47 22.69
CA ASP A 231 -18.79 8.04 23.15
C ASP A 231 -19.97 7.53 22.32
N MET A 232 -19.80 7.32 21.01
CA MET A 232 -20.82 6.68 20.15
C MET A 232 -21.09 5.23 20.56
N GLU A 233 -20.04 4.43 20.80
CA GLU A 233 -20.18 3.03 21.19
C GLU A 233 -20.85 2.87 22.57
N ASN A 234 -20.47 3.71 23.54
CA ASN A 234 -21.11 3.73 24.86
C ASN A 234 -22.59 4.16 24.79
N ALA A 235 -22.96 5.04 23.88
CA ALA A 235 -24.37 5.43 23.66
C ALA A 235 -25.20 4.29 23.05
N ALA A 236 -24.64 3.55 22.09
CA ALA A 236 -25.27 2.38 21.49
C ALA A 236 -25.51 1.26 22.53
N GLN A 237 -24.51 0.94 23.34
CA GLN A 237 -24.61 -0.10 24.38
C GLN A 237 -25.63 0.23 25.48
N LYS A 238 -25.93 1.51 25.73
CA LYS A 238 -27.01 1.94 26.66
C LYS A 238 -28.41 1.80 26.04
N THR A 239 -28.53 1.86 24.72
CA THR A 239 -29.81 1.79 24.00
C THR A 239 -30.28 0.34 23.84
N ASP A 240 -29.36 -0.62 23.65
CA ASP A 240 -29.67 -2.06 23.54
C ASP A 240 -30.01 -2.76 24.88
N ARG A 241 -29.90 -2.04 26.01
CA ARG A 241 -30.21 -2.56 27.36
C ARG A 241 -31.61 -2.19 27.86
N TYR A 242 -32.47 -1.64 27.00
CA TYR A 242 -33.87 -1.33 27.29
C TYR A 242 -34.83 -2.13 26.40
#